data_AF-A0A1F1R4Y8-F1
#
_entry.id   AF-A0A1F1R4Y8-F1
#
_cell.length_a   1.000
_cell.length_b   1.000
_cell.length_c   1.000
_cell.angle_alpha   90.00
_cell.angle_beta   90.00
_cell.angle_gamma   90.00
#
_symmetry.space_group_name_H-M   'P 1'
#
loop_
_entity.id
_entity.type
_entity.pdbx_description
1 polymer ?
#
loop_
_entity_poly.entity_id
_entity_poly.type
_entity_poly.pdbx_seq_one_letter_code
_entity_poly.pdbx_strand_id
1 'polypeptide(L)'
;MKAKKIRALARENLKQIPKKIYMPMGLLLVVANIIPNVFGQATDSKSGVGANIIFFLLEIAAALLTANGYIFFDRWRNKIQKGGEEPNAWCGLSGRHLARLAVYGVIEALIIVSVTLAIVAVIVGLVISQVPVAVSIILLTLLVVLLVWIELRLTYVVYVIDDDVRTGQKRSVWAEIGAGWKLTKGRVWKLLCLNLSFLGWDILTAFTLGILGIWLIPYYNLAIAETYEQSKEDKY
;
A
#
# COMPACT_ATOMS: atom_id res chain seq x y z
N MET A 1 -2.73 -20.26 -1.92
CA MET A 1 -1.66 -21.03 -1.22
C MET A 1 -1.50 -20.61 0.25
N LYS A 2 -0.69 -21.32 1.08
CA LYS A 2 -0.30 -20.84 2.43
C LYS A 2 0.72 -19.69 2.32
N ALA A 3 0.71 -18.73 3.26
CA ALA A 3 1.59 -17.54 3.25
C ALA A 3 3.08 -17.87 3.03
N LYS A 4 3.60 -18.94 3.65
CA LYS A 4 4.97 -19.43 3.45
C LYS A 4 5.30 -19.71 1.98
N LYS A 5 4.38 -20.32 1.21
CA LYS A 5 4.59 -20.63 -0.21
C LYS A 5 4.62 -19.37 -1.06
N ILE A 6 3.71 -18.42 -0.81
CA ILE A 6 3.69 -17.11 -1.50
C ILE A 6 5.00 -16.37 -1.27
N ARG A 7 5.46 -16.33 -0.02
CA ARG A 7 6.75 -15.75 0.36
C ARG A 7 7.95 -16.44 -0.30
N ALA A 8 7.91 -17.75 -0.47
CA ALA A 8 8.99 -18.46 -1.16
C ALA A 8 8.99 -18.10 -2.66
N LEU A 9 7.81 -18.11 -3.30
CA LEU A 9 7.66 -17.76 -4.71
C LEU A 9 8.07 -16.29 -4.98
N ALA A 10 7.62 -15.35 -4.16
CA ALA A 10 8.03 -13.94 -4.28
C ALA A 10 9.54 -13.76 -4.15
N ARG A 11 10.21 -14.58 -3.31
CA ARG A 11 11.67 -14.55 -3.18
C ARG A 11 12.37 -15.09 -4.43
N GLU A 12 11.86 -16.17 -5.01
CA GLU A 12 12.39 -16.71 -6.27
C GLU A 12 12.16 -15.75 -7.45
N ASN A 13 11.00 -15.07 -7.50
CA ASN A 13 10.75 -14.02 -8.48
C ASN A 13 11.73 -12.85 -8.30
N LEU A 14 11.96 -12.39 -7.06
CA LEU A 14 12.87 -11.26 -6.81
C LEU A 14 14.30 -11.55 -7.26
N LYS A 15 14.80 -12.79 -7.07
CA LYS A 15 16.13 -13.21 -7.52
C LYS A 15 16.31 -13.10 -9.04
N GLN A 16 15.22 -13.23 -9.79
CA GLN A 16 15.23 -13.13 -11.25
C GLN A 16 15.19 -11.69 -11.76
N ILE A 17 14.84 -10.73 -10.91
CA ILE A 17 14.91 -9.30 -11.26
C ILE A 17 16.37 -8.84 -11.04
N PRO A 18 17.02 -8.20 -12.04
CA PRO A 18 18.37 -7.68 -11.86
C PRO A 18 18.47 -6.71 -10.68
N LYS A 19 19.50 -6.87 -9.84
CA LYS A 19 19.74 -6.00 -8.66
C LYS A 19 19.78 -4.51 -9.01
N LYS A 20 20.38 -4.16 -10.15
CA LYS A 20 20.44 -2.79 -10.69
C LYS A 20 19.06 -2.18 -11.01
N ILE A 21 18.00 -2.98 -11.00
CA ILE A 21 16.63 -2.56 -11.29
C ILE A 21 15.81 -2.48 -10.01
N TYR A 22 15.72 -3.57 -9.23
CA TYR A 22 14.83 -3.57 -8.06
C TYR A 22 15.42 -2.79 -6.86
N MET A 23 16.75 -2.71 -6.69
CA MET A 23 17.32 -2.00 -5.53
C MET A 23 17.13 -0.48 -5.63
N PRO A 24 17.36 0.19 -6.78
CA PRO A 24 17.03 1.62 -6.91
C PRO A 24 15.54 1.90 -6.72
N MET A 25 14.66 1.04 -7.25
CA MET A 25 13.21 1.17 -7.01
C MET A 25 12.87 0.96 -5.53
N GLY A 26 13.47 -0.03 -4.87
CA GLY A 26 13.32 -0.24 -3.43
C GLY A 26 13.78 0.95 -2.61
N LEU A 27 14.93 1.55 -2.93
CA LEU A 27 15.43 2.77 -2.30
C LEU A 27 14.47 3.94 -2.52
N LEU A 28 13.97 4.13 -3.73
CA LEU A 28 12.99 5.17 -4.04
C LEU A 28 11.73 5.03 -3.17
N LEU A 29 11.24 3.81 -2.99
CA LEU A 29 10.06 3.53 -2.16
C LEU A 29 10.33 3.74 -0.66
N VAL A 30 11.52 3.36 -0.16
CA VAL A 30 11.93 3.67 1.21
C VAL A 30 11.95 5.18 1.43
N VAL A 31 12.59 5.92 0.52
CA VAL A 31 12.70 7.38 0.58
C VAL A 31 11.32 8.03 0.51
N ALA A 32 10.44 7.57 -0.38
CA ALA A 32 9.07 8.06 -0.51
C ALA A 32 8.26 7.95 0.79
N ASN A 33 8.43 6.87 1.55
CA ASN A 33 7.73 6.66 2.83
C ASN A 33 8.32 7.50 3.99
N ILE A 34 9.57 7.92 3.89
CA ILE A 34 10.27 8.64 4.96
C ILE A 34 10.16 10.17 4.78
N ILE A 35 10.24 10.67 3.55
CA ILE A 35 10.31 12.10 3.25
C ILE A 35 9.17 12.92 3.87
N PRO A 36 7.88 12.56 3.71
CA PRO A 36 6.79 13.35 4.28
C PRO A 36 6.93 13.51 5.80
N ASN A 37 7.25 12.41 6.49
CA ASN A 37 7.45 12.39 7.94
C ASN A 37 8.63 13.25 8.39
N VAL A 38 9.77 13.15 7.70
CA VAL A 38 10.96 13.97 8.00
C VAL A 38 10.68 15.44 7.76
N PHE A 39 9.99 15.78 6.66
CA PHE A 39 9.59 17.15 6.35
C PHE A 39 8.68 17.71 7.45
N GLY A 40 7.66 16.95 7.85
CA GLY A 40 6.74 17.33 8.92
C GLY A 40 7.45 17.58 10.26
N GLN A 41 8.44 16.76 10.62
CA GLN A 41 9.23 16.95 11.85
C GLN A 41 10.22 18.12 11.76
N ALA A 42 10.76 18.40 10.57
CA ALA A 42 11.69 19.50 10.34
C ALA A 42 10.99 20.88 10.31
N THR A 43 9.69 20.91 10.01
CA THR A 43 8.89 22.15 10.06
C THR A 43 8.37 22.42 11.47
N ASP A 44 8.72 23.58 12.05
CA ASP A 44 8.20 24.02 13.35
C ASP A 44 6.68 24.22 13.30
N SER A 45 6.02 24.08 14.46
CA SER A 45 4.60 24.35 14.72
C SER A 45 4.08 25.70 14.19
N LYS A 46 4.97 26.67 13.90
CA LYS A 46 4.67 27.98 13.31
C LYS A 46 4.76 28.04 11.78
N SER A 47 5.02 26.92 11.10
CA SER A 47 5.36 26.86 9.66
C SER A 47 4.27 27.32 8.68
N GLY A 48 3.11 27.74 9.18
CA GLY A 48 2.06 28.39 8.41
C GLY A 48 1.42 27.48 7.36
N VAL A 49 0.49 28.03 6.58
CA VAL A 49 -0.28 27.27 5.58
C VAL A 49 0.61 26.68 4.48
N GLY A 50 1.71 27.34 4.13
CA GLY A 50 2.62 26.89 3.08
C GLY A 50 3.28 25.54 3.36
N ALA A 51 3.73 25.30 4.59
CA ALA A 51 4.33 24.02 4.97
C ALA A 51 3.30 22.87 4.95
N ASN A 52 2.06 23.13 5.37
CA ASN A 52 0.99 22.13 5.31
C ASN A 52 0.67 21.72 3.86
N ILE A 53 0.71 22.67 2.92
CA ILE A 53 0.54 22.37 1.49
C ILE A 53 1.69 21.49 0.99
N ILE A 54 2.93 21.82 1.34
CA ILE A 54 4.10 21.02 0.92
C ILE A 54 4.02 19.59 1.48
N PHE A 55 3.73 19.46 2.78
CA PHE A 55 3.54 18.15 3.42
C PHE A 55 2.48 17.32 2.70
N PHE A 56 1.33 17.92 2.41
CA PHE A 56 0.25 17.26 1.67
C PHE A 56 0.67 16.82 0.26
N LEU A 57 1.41 17.66 -0.47
CA LEU A 57 1.93 17.31 -1.79
C LEU A 57 2.95 16.14 -1.73
N LEU A 58 3.77 16.09 -0.68
CA LEU A 58 4.71 15.00 -0.44
C LEU A 58 3.98 13.69 -0.16
N GLU A 59 2.89 13.71 0.62
CA GLU A 59 2.04 12.53 0.85
C GLU A 59 1.41 12.01 -0.44
N ILE A 60 0.86 12.89 -1.28
CA ILE A 60 0.33 12.50 -2.59
C ILE A 60 1.43 11.88 -3.47
N ALA A 61 2.60 12.50 -3.52
CA ALA A 61 3.73 11.98 -4.29
C ALA A 61 4.17 10.60 -3.78
N ALA A 62 4.22 10.40 -2.46
CA ALA A 62 4.56 9.12 -1.83
C ALA A 62 3.52 8.03 -2.15
N ALA A 63 2.23 8.36 -2.10
CA ALA A 63 1.16 7.45 -2.46
C ALA A 63 1.24 7.01 -3.94
N LEU A 64 1.47 7.96 -4.85
CA LEU A 64 1.63 7.67 -6.28
C LEU A 64 2.88 6.80 -6.56
N LEU A 65 4.00 7.10 -5.90
CA LEU A 65 5.21 6.29 -6.02
C LEU A 65 5.01 4.87 -5.49
N THR A 66 4.29 4.72 -4.37
CA THR A 66 3.93 3.43 -3.79
C THR A 66 3.04 2.62 -4.74
N ALA A 67 2.02 3.25 -5.32
CA ALA A 67 1.16 2.63 -6.32
C ALA A 67 1.96 2.20 -7.56
N ASN A 68 2.87 3.05 -8.04
CA ASN A 68 3.79 2.69 -9.12
C ASN A 68 4.67 1.49 -8.75
N GLY A 69 5.18 1.42 -7.52
CA GLY A 69 5.93 0.28 -7.01
C GLY A 69 5.15 -1.03 -7.06
N TYR A 70 3.86 -1.01 -6.66
CA TYR A 70 3.00 -2.19 -6.76
C TYR A 70 2.83 -2.66 -8.21
N ILE A 71 2.53 -1.73 -9.12
CA ILE A 71 2.35 -2.05 -10.55
C ILE A 71 3.66 -2.55 -11.16
N PHE A 72 4.76 -1.87 -10.87
CA PHE A 72 6.08 -2.20 -11.41
C PHE A 72 6.51 -3.63 -11.05
N PHE A 73 6.36 -4.02 -9.79
CA PHE A 73 6.71 -5.37 -9.35
C PHE A 73 5.73 -6.43 -9.84
N ASP A 74 4.44 -6.11 -9.98
CA ASP A 74 3.50 -7.04 -10.61
C ASP A 74 3.80 -7.27 -12.10
N ARG A 75 4.20 -6.24 -12.84
CA ARG A 75 4.60 -6.41 -14.24
C ARG A 75 5.89 -7.22 -14.38
N TRP A 76 6.85 -7.06 -13.46
CA TRP A 76 8.02 -7.94 -13.39
C TRP A 76 7.62 -9.38 -13.06
N ARG A 77 6.70 -9.59 -12.11
CA ARG A 77 6.14 -10.91 -11.77
C ARG A 77 5.51 -11.56 -13.00
N ASN A 78 4.68 -10.82 -13.73
CA ASN A 78 4.06 -11.26 -14.98
C ASN A 78 5.11 -11.64 -16.03
N LYS A 79 6.15 -10.81 -16.25
CA LYS A 79 7.24 -11.13 -17.18
C LYS A 79 7.94 -12.45 -16.82
N ILE A 80 8.25 -12.64 -15.54
CA ILE A 80 8.95 -13.83 -15.04
C ILE A 80 8.11 -15.09 -15.20
N GLN A 81 6.82 -15.03 -14.85
CA GLN A 81 5.97 -16.22 -14.76
C GLN A 81 5.23 -16.53 -16.07
N LYS A 82 4.85 -15.50 -16.84
CA LYS A 82 4.01 -15.60 -18.04
C LYS A 82 4.72 -15.16 -19.32
N GLY A 83 5.96 -14.66 -19.22
CA GLY A 83 6.67 -14.03 -20.34
C GLY A 83 6.19 -12.60 -20.61
N GLY A 84 6.83 -11.95 -21.58
CA GLY A 84 6.51 -10.57 -22.00
C GLY A 84 7.68 -9.61 -21.90
N GLU A 85 7.38 -8.32 -21.98
CA GLU A 85 8.37 -7.25 -22.01
C GLU A 85 8.82 -6.80 -20.61
N GLU A 86 10.00 -6.19 -20.54
CA GLU A 86 10.45 -5.54 -19.31
C GLU A 86 9.59 -4.31 -19.02
N PRO A 87 9.04 -4.16 -17.80
CA PRO A 87 8.25 -2.99 -17.48
C PRO A 87 9.15 -1.75 -17.37
N ASN A 88 8.64 -0.64 -17.89
CA ASN A 88 9.18 0.68 -17.59
C ASN A 88 9.07 0.96 -16.08
N ALA A 89 10.09 1.59 -15.48
CA ALA A 89 10.13 1.93 -14.05
C ALA A 89 8.96 2.80 -13.58
N TRP A 90 8.37 3.58 -14.49
CA TRP A 90 7.29 4.54 -14.23
C TRP A 90 5.96 4.10 -14.84
N CYS A 91 5.77 2.79 -15.03
CA CYS A 91 4.59 2.24 -15.68
C CYS A 91 3.26 2.69 -15.05
N GLY A 92 3.22 2.86 -13.73
CA GLY A 92 2.06 3.35 -12.99
C GLY A 92 1.88 4.87 -13.06
N LEU A 93 2.91 5.64 -13.40
CA LEU A 93 2.85 7.11 -13.50
C LEU A 93 2.68 7.60 -14.95
N SER A 94 2.10 6.76 -15.81
CA SER A 94 1.92 7.06 -17.23
C SER A 94 0.47 7.44 -17.56
N GLY A 95 0.27 8.59 -18.20
CA GLY A 95 -1.00 9.03 -18.81
C GLY A 95 -2.27 8.67 -18.01
N ARG A 96 -3.01 7.67 -18.53
CA ARG A 96 -4.27 7.21 -17.92
C ARG A 96 -4.11 6.56 -16.54
N HIS A 97 -2.98 5.90 -16.26
CA HIS A 97 -2.71 5.33 -14.94
C HIS A 97 -2.61 6.45 -13.89
N LEU A 98 -1.81 7.49 -14.18
CA LEU A 98 -1.59 8.59 -13.25
C LEU A 98 -2.91 9.28 -12.86
N ALA A 99 -3.79 9.55 -13.83
CA ALA A 99 -5.08 10.19 -13.56
C ALA A 99 -5.97 9.33 -12.64
N ARG A 100 -6.04 8.02 -12.88
CA ARG A 100 -6.86 7.11 -12.04
C ARG A 100 -6.26 6.91 -10.66
N LEU A 101 -4.95 6.73 -10.57
CA LEU A 101 -4.24 6.59 -9.30
C LEU A 101 -4.31 7.87 -8.47
N ALA A 102 -4.30 9.05 -9.09
CA ALA A 102 -4.48 10.32 -8.38
C ALA A 102 -5.88 10.40 -7.74
N VAL A 103 -6.94 10.05 -8.49
CA VAL A 103 -8.30 10.01 -7.94
C VAL A 103 -8.42 8.99 -6.81
N TYR A 104 -7.86 7.79 -7.00
CA TYR A 104 -7.81 6.77 -5.94
C TYR A 104 -7.05 7.26 -4.71
N GLY A 105 -5.88 7.88 -4.89
CA GLY A 105 -5.07 8.41 -3.81
C GLY A 105 -5.77 9.52 -3.02
N VAL A 106 -6.56 10.38 -3.67
CA VAL A 106 -7.40 11.36 -2.97
C VAL A 106 -8.47 10.67 -2.11
N ILE A 107 -9.13 9.63 -2.63
CA ILE A 107 -10.12 8.86 -1.86
C ILE A 107 -9.45 8.18 -0.66
N GLU A 108 -8.29 7.56 -0.86
CA GLU A 108 -7.51 6.91 0.19
C GLU A 108 -7.07 7.92 1.27
N ALA A 109 -6.57 9.10 0.86
CA ALA A 109 -6.21 10.17 1.79
C ALA A 109 -7.41 10.68 2.61
N LEU A 110 -8.58 10.84 1.99
CA LEU A 110 -9.81 11.22 2.70
C LEU A 110 -10.21 10.17 3.73
N ILE A 111 -10.08 8.87 3.39
CA ILE A 111 -10.29 7.77 4.34
C ILE A 111 -9.31 7.90 5.51
N ILE A 112 -8.01 8.02 5.24
CA ILE A 112 -6.97 8.13 6.29
C ILE A 112 -7.21 9.34 7.21
N VAL A 113 -7.55 10.50 6.66
CA VAL A 113 -7.85 11.71 7.45
C VAL A 113 -9.07 11.50 8.34
N SER A 114 -10.18 10.95 7.79
CA SER A 114 -11.40 10.68 8.57
C SER A 114 -11.15 9.73 9.74
N VAL A 115 -10.29 8.74 9.51
CA VAL A 115 -9.88 7.75 10.49
C VAL A 115 -9.00 8.35 11.57
N THR A 116 -8.03 9.17 11.16
CA THR A 116 -7.12 9.87 12.09
C THR A 116 -7.93 10.77 13.04
N LEU A 117 -8.92 11.49 12.51
CA LEU A 117 -9.84 12.30 13.31
C LEU A 117 -10.67 11.45 14.28
N ALA A 118 -11.16 10.29 13.86
CA ALA A 118 -11.89 9.37 14.73
C ALA A 118 -11.02 8.84 15.88
N ILE A 119 -9.77 8.47 15.61
CA ILE A 119 -8.80 8.05 16.63
C ILE A 119 -8.53 9.19 17.62
N VAL A 120 -8.27 10.41 17.13
CA VAL A 120 -8.05 11.58 17.97
C VAL A 120 -9.26 11.86 18.85
N ALA A 121 -10.49 11.77 18.33
CA ALA A 121 -11.70 11.94 19.11
C ALA A 121 -11.82 10.91 20.25
N VAL A 122 -11.47 9.65 20.00
CA VAL A 122 -11.45 8.60 21.05
C VAL A 122 -10.39 8.89 22.11
N ILE A 123 -9.18 9.32 21.70
CA ILE A 123 -8.09 9.69 22.63
C ILE A 123 -8.48 10.92 23.47
N VAL A 124 -9.07 11.94 22.86
CA VAL A 124 -9.54 13.12 23.57
C VAL A 124 -10.65 12.73 24.57
N GLY A 125 -11.58 11.87 24.18
CA GLY A 125 -12.60 11.33 25.08
C GLY A 125 -12.03 10.56 26.27
N LEU A 126 -10.92 9.83 26.07
CA LEU A 126 -10.17 9.16 27.14
C LEU A 126 -9.58 10.14 28.16
N VAL A 127 -9.07 11.29 27.70
CA VAL A 127 -8.40 12.28 28.55
C VAL A 127 -9.39 13.10 29.37
N ILE A 128 -10.56 13.45 28.81
CA ILE A 128 -11.54 14.33 29.46
C ILE A 128 -12.42 13.60 30.51
N SER A 129 -12.14 12.32 30.79
CA SER A 129 -12.71 11.52 31.90
C SER A 129 -14.24 11.28 31.89
N GLN A 130 -14.95 11.63 30.81
CA GLN A 130 -16.41 11.42 30.69
C GLN A 130 -16.79 10.00 30.25
N VAL A 131 -15.82 9.19 29.79
CA VAL A 131 -16.05 7.83 29.27
C VAL A 131 -15.19 6.83 30.04
N PRO A 132 -15.74 5.70 30.51
CA PRO A 132 -14.95 4.66 31.16
C PRO A 132 -13.82 4.14 30.25
N VAL A 133 -12.61 4.01 30.79
CA VAL A 133 -11.40 3.57 30.06
C VAL A 133 -11.63 2.26 29.29
N ALA A 134 -12.34 1.31 29.90
CA ALA A 134 -12.66 0.03 29.27
C ALA A 134 -13.50 0.21 27.97
N VAL A 135 -14.47 1.13 27.96
CA VAL A 135 -15.30 1.42 26.79
C VAL A 135 -14.45 1.99 25.67
N SER A 136 -13.58 2.95 25.98
CA SER A 136 -12.69 3.56 25.00
C SER A 136 -11.68 2.58 24.39
N ILE A 137 -11.15 1.65 25.17
CA ILE A 137 -10.27 0.57 24.66
C ILE A 137 -11.03 -0.32 23.68
N ILE A 138 -12.28 -0.69 24.02
CA ILE A 138 -13.13 -1.49 23.12
C ILE A 138 -13.39 -0.73 21.82
N LEU A 139 -13.78 0.55 21.89
CA LEU A 139 -14.03 1.38 20.71
C LEU A 139 -12.78 1.52 19.84
N LEU A 140 -11.61 1.77 20.44
CA LEU A 140 -10.35 1.86 19.71
C LEU A 140 -9.99 0.53 19.04
N THR A 141 -10.18 -0.60 19.73
CA THR A 141 -9.91 -1.94 19.18
C THR A 141 -10.82 -2.24 18.00
N LEU A 142 -12.12 -1.96 18.12
CA LEU A 142 -13.08 -2.13 17.03
C LEU A 142 -12.74 -1.26 15.82
N LEU A 143 -12.33 -0.01 16.08
CA LEU A 143 -11.88 0.91 15.04
C LEU A 143 -10.66 0.33 14.31
N VAL A 144 -9.60 -0.06 15.03
CA VAL A 144 -8.39 -0.65 14.42
C VAL A 144 -8.72 -1.91 13.60
N VAL A 145 -9.56 -2.80 14.10
CA VAL A 145 -9.99 -4.00 13.37
C VAL A 145 -10.72 -3.63 12.07
N LEU A 146 -11.60 -2.63 12.12
CA LEU A 146 -12.30 -2.13 10.94
C LEU A 146 -11.33 -1.54 9.91
N LEU A 147 -10.31 -0.79 10.36
CA LEU A 147 -9.30 -0.19 9.47
C LEU A 147 -8.47 -1.23 8.75
N VAL A 148 -7.91 -2.18 9.49
CA VAL A 148 -7.13 -3.29 8.92
C VAL A 148 -8.00 -4.04 7.91
N TRP A 149 -9.28 -4.25 8.22
CA TRP A 149 -10.19 -4.91 7.29
C TRP A 149 -10.44 -4.12 6.00
N ILE A 150 -10.56 -2.79 6.07
CA ILE A 150 -10.72 -1.92 4.90
C ILE A 150 -9.43 -1.89 4.07
N GLU A 151 -8.28 -1.69 4.70
CA GLU A 151 -6.97 -1.58 4.03
C GLU A 151 -6.60 -2.85 3.26
N LEU A 152 -6.84 -4.03 3.87
CA LEU A 152 -6.65 -5.31 3.19
C LEU A 152 -7.51 -5.45 1.93
N ARG A 153 -8.66 -4.79 1.87
CA ARG A 153 -9.54 -4.81 0.68
C ARG A 153 -9.10 -3.82 -0.38
N LEU A 154 -8.57 -2.67 0.03
CA LEU A 154 -8.05 -1.64 -0.85
C LEU A 154 -6.72 -2.05 -1.51
N THR A 155 -5.97 -2.95 -0.89
CA THR A 155 -4.70 -3.50 -1.40
C THR A 155 -4.77 -3.92 -2.89
N TYR A 156 -5.90 -4.47 -3.35
CA TYR A 156 -6.03 -4.95 -4.73
C TYR A 156 -6.41 -3.87 -5.75
N VAL A 157 -6.85 -2.69 -5.30
CA VAL A 157 -7.41 -1.66 -6.19
C VAL A 157 -6.37 -1.14 -7.17
N VAL A 158 -5.11 -0.98 -6.76
CA VAL A 158 -4.02 -0.54 -7.63
C VAL A 158 -3.79 -1.50 -8.81
N TYR A 159 -3.80 -2.81 -8.56
CA TYR A 159 -3.63 -3.81 -9.62
C TYR A 159 -4.85 -3.87 -10.55
N VAL A 160 -6.04 -3.69 -9.99
CA VAL A 160 -7.31 -3.60 -10.71
C VAL A 160 -7.34 -2.37 -11.63
N ILE A 161 -6.76 -1.25 -11.21
CA ILE A 161 -6.55 -0.06 -12.06
C ILE A 161 -5.56 -0.37 -13.20
N ASP A 162 -4.43 -1.05 -12.91
CA ASP A 162 -3.45 -1.43 -13.94
C ASP A 162 -4.06 -2.33 -15.02
N ASP A 163 -4.76 -3.39 -14.59
CA ASP A 163 -5.41 -4.34 -15.50
C ASP A 163 -6.42 -3.63 -16.42
N ASP A 164 -7.17 -2.67 -15.90
CA ASP A 164 -8.12 -1.90 -16.70
C ASP A 164 -7.48 -0.98 -17.70
N VAL A 165 -6.47 -0.23 -17.28
CA VAL A 165 -5.81 0.71 -18.16
C VAL A 165 -5.10 -0.06 -19.29
N ARG A 166 -4.55 -1.24 -18.98
CA ARG A 166 -3.93 -2.14 -19.96
C ARG A 166 -4.93 -2.79 -20.91
N THR A 167 -6.09 -3.22 -20.41
CA THR A 167 -7.15 -3.83 -21.24
C THR A 167 -8.04 -2.81 -21.94
N GLY A 168 -7.86 -1.52 -21.65
CA GLY A 168 -8.67 -0.45 -22.21
C GLY A 168 -10.08 -0.36 -21.61
N GLN A 169 -10.34 -1.03 -20.47
CA GLN A 169 -11.63 -0.94 -19.79
C GLN A 169 -11.93 0.49 -19.33
N LYS A 170 -13.12 0.97 -19.68
CA LYS A 170 -13.64 2.30 -19.30
C LYS A 170 -14.63 2.19 -18.15
N ARG A 171 -14.18 1.73 -16.97
CA ARG A 171 -14.96 1.83 -15.73
C ARG A 171 -14.48 3.02 -14.88
N SER A 172 -15.33 3.44 -13.95
CA SER A 172 -15.01 4.49 -12.97
C SER A 172 -14.13 3.96 -11.86
N VAL A 173 -13.43 4.86 -11.15
CA VAL A 173 -12.58 4.51 -10.00
C VAL A 173 -13.38 3.81 -8.89
N TRP A 174 -14.64 4.20 -8.69
CA TRP A 174 -15.54 3.50 -7.77
C TRP A 174 -15.81 2.05 -8.17
N ALA A 175 -15.93 1.76 -9.47
CA ALA A 175 -16.09 0.41 -9.95
C ALA A 175 -14.79 -0.41 -9.81
N GLU A 176 -13.63 0.22 -9.97
CA GLU A 176 -12.31 -0.39 -9.68
C GLU A 176 -12.20 -0.75 -8.19
N ILE A 177 -12.56 0.17 -7.28
CA ILE A 177 -12.61 -0.10 -5.84
C ILE A 177 -13.53 -1.29 -5.55
N GLY A 178 -14.74 -1.28 -6.10
CA GLY A 178 -15.71 -2.37 -5.96
C GLY A 178 -15.19 -3.72 -6.50
N ALA A 179 -14.43 -3.71 -7.60
CA ALA A 179 -13.81 -4.91 -8.15
C ALA A 179 -12.69 -5.44 -7.24
N GLY A 180 -11.82 -4.58 -6.70
CA GLY A 180 -10.82 -4.95 -5.70
C GLY A 180 -11.45 -5.57 -4.45
N TRP A 181 -12.53 -4.97 -3.94
CA TRP A 181 -13.29 -5.50 -2.80
C TRP A 181 -13.92 -6.87 -3.07
N LYS A 182 -14.40 -7.11 -4.30
CA LYS A 182 -14.93 -8.41 -4.70
C LYS A 182 -13.82 -9.46 -4.80
N LEU A 183 -12.63 -9.10 -5.27
CA LEU A 183 -11.49 -10.02 -5.37
C LEU A 183 -10.91 -10.42 -4.01
N THR A 184 -10.99 -9.54 -3.00
CA THR A 184 -10.54 -9.84 -1.63
C THR A 184 -11.58 -10.59 -0.80
N LYS A 185 -12.84 -10.69 -1.24
CA LYS A 185 -13.90 -11.41 -0.53
C LYS A 185 -13.53 -12.89 -0.36
N GLY A 186 -13.64 -13.39 0.88
CA GLY A 186 -13.24 -14.76 1.24
C GLY A 186 -11.72 -14.98 1.37
N ARG A 187 -10.91 -13.93 1.16
CA ARG A 187 -9.44 -14.01 1.19
C ARG A 187 -8.79 -13.03 2.16
N VAL A 188 -9.55 -12.12 2.77
CA VAL A 188 -9.06 -11.15 3.77
C VAL A 188 -8.19 -11.83 4.83
N TRP A 189 -8.60 -12.99 5.35
CA TRP A 189 -7.80 -13.75 6.32
C TRP A 189 -6.45 -14.22 5.76
N LYS A 190 -6.42 -14.69 4.50
CA LYS A 190 -5.17 -15.10 3.85
C LYS A 190 -4.22 -13.90 3.66
N LEU A 191 -4.77 -12.74 3.29
CA LEU A 191 -4.00 -11.50 3.17
C LEU A 191 -3.50 -11.02 4.55
N LEU A 192 -4.32 -11.09 5.59
CA LEU A 192 -3.90 -10.77 6.95
C LEU A 192 -2.76 -11.66 7.41
N CYS A 193 -2.87 -12.99 7.24
CA CYS A 193 -1.79 -13.91 7.58
C CYS A 193 -0.51 -13.66 6.77
N LEU A 194 -0.62 -13.23 5.51
CA LEU A 194 0.54 -12.86 4.71
C LEU A 194 1.21 -11.61 5.30
N ASN A 195 0.45 -10.55 5.56
CA ASN A 195 0.94 -9.31 6.19
C ASN A 195 1.59 -9.58 7.55
N LEU A 196 0.95 -10.35 8.42
CA LEU A 196 1.52 -10.74 9.72
C LEU A 196 2.82 -11.54 9.59
N SER A 197 3.01 -12.26 8.47
CA SER A 197 4.26 -12.97 8.20
C SER A 197 5.42 -12.05 7.79
N PHE A 198 5.12 -10.79 7.46
CA PHE A 198 6.07 -9.72 7.20
C PHE A 198 6.35 -8.84 8.43
N LEU A 199 5.45 -8.83 9.42
CA LEU A 199 5.57 -7.98 10.63
C LEU A 199 6.93 -8.06 11.33
N GLY A 200 7.53 -9.25 11.45
CA GLY A 200 8.87 -9.38 12.04
C GLY A 200 9.98 -8.70 11.23
N TRP A 201 9.84 -8.66 9.90
CA TRP A 201 10.75 -7.95 9.01
C TRP A 201 10.54 -6.44 9.06
N ASP A 202 9.30 -5.98 9.25
CA ASP A 202 8.99 -4.56 9.40
C ASP A 202 9.61 -4.01 10.69
N ILE A 203 9.50 -4.76 11.79
CA ILE A 203 10.18 -4.45 13.06
C ILE A 203 11.71 -4.37 12.85
N LEU A 204 12.30 -5.35 12.17
CA LEU A 204 13.73 -5.33 11.88
C LEU A 204 14.13 -4.15 10.99
N THR A 205 13.26 -3.77 10.05
CA THR A 205 13.49 -2.63 9.17
C THR A 205 13.58 -1.33 9.97
N ALA A 206 12.74 -1.15 10.99
CA ALA A 206 12.82 -0.01 11.90
C ALA A 206 14.18 0.05 12.62
N PHE A 207 14.71 -1.08 13.10
CA PHE A 207 16.04 -1.14 13.72
C PHE A 207 17.20 -0.84 12.76
N THR A 208 16.99 -1.00 11.45
CA THR A 208 17.97 -0.62 10.41
C THR A 208 17.75 0.79 9.84
N LEU A 209 16.91 1.61 10.47
CA LEU A 209 16.53 2.95 9.98
C LEU A 209 16.01 2.93 8.53
N GLY A 210 15.28 1.88 8.16
CA GLY A 210 14.70 1.73 6.83
C GLY A 210 15.61 1.09 5.78
N ILE A 211 16.90 0.85 6.06
CA ILE A 211 17.85 0.28 5.08
C ILE A 211 17.40 -1.09 4.58
N LEU A 212 16.92 -1.97 5.48
CA LEU A 212 16.37 -3.28 5.08
C LEU A 212 15.18 -3.17 4.10
N GLY A 213 14.46 -2.05 4.15
CA GLY A 213 13.33 -1.72 3.27
C GLY A 213 13.69 -1.78 1.78
N ILE A 214 14.95 -1.50 1.42
CA ILE A 214 15.43 -1.53 0.02
C ILE A 214 15.21 -2.91 -0.62
N TRP A 215 15.36 -3.98 0.16
CA TRP A 215 15.10 -5.36 -0.29
C TRP A 215 13.72 -5.85 0.10
N LEU A 216 13.24 -5.42 1.27
CA LEU A 216 11.98 -5.89 1.83
C LEU A 216 10.77 -5.39 1.05
N ILE A 217 10.73 -4.12 0.64
CA ILE A 217 9.59 -3.56 -0.10
C ILE A 217 9.40 -4.26 -1.46
N PRO A 218 10.43 -4.42 -2.31
CA PRO A 218 10.31 -5.22 -3.54
C PRO A 218 9.81 -6.65 -3.29
N TYR A 219 10.33 -7.29 -2.24
CA TYR A 219 9.96 -8.64 -1.85
C TYR A 219 8.48 -8.73 -1.43
N TYR A 220 8.03 -7.77 -0.62
CA TYR A 220 6.64 -7.64 -0.17
C TYR A 220 5.69 -7.38 -1.35
N ASN A 221 6.03 -6.43 -2.23
CA ASN A 221 5.19 -6.09 -3.39
C ASN A 221 4.99 -7.30 -4.31
N LEU A 222 6.03 -8.11 -4.55
CA LEU A 222 5.91 -9.36 -5.31
C LEU A 222 5.00 -10.39 -4.60
N ALA A 223 5.03 -10.46 -3.27
CA ALA A 223 4.18 -11.37 -2.51
C ALA A 223 2.70 -10.95 -2.57
N ILE A 224 2.42 -9.65 -2.51
CA ILE A 224 1.05 -9.12 -2.67
C ILE A 224 0.55 -9.32 -4.11
N ALA A 225 1.37 -8.99 -5.11
CA ALA A 225 1.04 -9.22 -6.53
C ALA A 225 0.67 -10.68 -6.81
N GLU A 226 1.40 -11.62 -6.21
CA GLU A 226 1.11 -13.05 -6.31
C GLU A 226 -0.24 -13.43 -5.67
N THR A 227 -0.61 -12.82 -4.53
CA THR A 227 -1.95 -13.04 -3.95
C THR A 227 -3.06 -12.47 -4.82
N TYR A 228 -2.82 -11.32 -5.45
CA TYR A 228 -3.74 -10.72 -6.38
C TYR A 228 -4.00 -11.64 -7.57
N GLU A 229 -2.95 -12.17 -8.20
CA GLU A 229 -3.08 -13.07 -9.33
C GLU A 229 -3.87 -14.35 -8.99
N GLN A 230 -3.52 -15.02 -7.88
CA GLN A 230 -4.29 -16.18 -7.39
C GLN A 230 -5.77 -15.84 -7.14
N SER A 231 -6.07 -14.57 -6.86
CA SER A 231 -7.44 -14.10 -6.65
C SER A 231 -8.23 -13.90 -7.93
N LYS A 232 -7.55 -13.71 -9.05
CA LYS A 232 -8.15 -13.72 -10.38
C LYS A 232 -8.38 -15.15 -10.86
N GLU A 233 -7.41 -16.03 -10.66
CA GLU A 233 -7.46 -17.42 -11.14
C GLU A 233 -8.62 -18.22 -10.55
N ASP A 234 -8.83 -18.25 -9.22
CA ASP A 234 -9.93 -19.06 -8.66
C ASP A 234 -11.35 -18.47 -8.88
N LYS A 235 -11.46 -17.36 -9.63
CA LYS A 235 -12.75 -16.74 -9.97
C LYS A 235 -13.23 -17.14 -11.38
N TYR A 236 -12.40 -17.87 -12.12
CA TYR A 236 -12.63 -18.47 -13.42
C TYR A 236 -12.29 -19.96 -13.38
#